data_AF-A0A973PQB0-F1
#
_entry.id   AF-A0A973PQB0-F1
#
_cell.length_a   1.000
_cell.length_b   1.000
_cell.length_c   1.000
_cell.angle_alpha   90.00
_cell.angle_beta   90.00
_cell.angle_gamma   90.00
#
_symmetry.space_group_name_H-M   'P 1'
#
loop_
_entity.id
_entity.type
_entity.pdbx_description
1 polymer ?
#
loop_
_entity_poly.entity_id
_entity_poly.type
_entity_poly.pdbx_seq_one_letter_code
_entity_poly.pdbx_strand_id
1 'polypeptide(L)'
;MTALEPRLRHALASARPDEALRTVVELVREGLSAGGVEVAVNGRRFVAGDPWPVVREVPLVWHGQEVGRLLVGPYAAGRRALAAFVPYVADAAHAVRLAADLRRTKEHADAIRDEERRRLCQDLHDNLGDALSEMAAAIEAARAGLRTTPAAADRLLLDLRTGMDTVSSRIRDLTYGLC
;
A
#
# COMPACT_ATOMS: atom_id res chain seq x y z
N MET A 1 21.13 20.27 -25.69
CA MET A 1 20.88 19.05 -24.90
C MET A 1 20.94 19.26 -23.37
N THR A 2 21.57 20.32 -22.86
CA THR A 2 21.80 20.55 -21.42
C THR A 2 20.58 21.01 -20.60
N ALA A 3 19.49 21.47 -21.26
CA ALA A 3 18.29 21.97 -20.58
C ALA A 3 17.26 20.88 -20.21
N LEU A 4 17.47 19.64 -20.64
CA LEU A 4 16.49 18.55 -20.50
C LEU A 4 16.68 17.76 -19.19
N GLU A 5 17.93 17.60 -18.75
CA GLU A 5 18.33 16.80 -17.57
C GLU A 5 17.72 17.30 -16.25
N PRO A 6 17.68 18.63 -15.95
CA PRO A 6 17.10 19.11 -14.68
C PRO A 6 15.58 18.94 -14.64
N ARG A 7 14.92 19.10 -15.80
CA ARG A 7 13.46 18.98 -15.93
C ARG A 7 13.00 17.53 -15.78
N LEU A 8 13.77 16.57 -16.30
CA LEU A 8 13.50 15.14 -16.11
C LEU A 8 13.63 14.72 -14.64
N ARG A 9 14.70 15.16 -13.96
CA ARG A 9 14.91 14.87 -12.53
C ARG A 9 13.79 15.46 -11.66
N HIS A 10 13.36 16.69 -11.96
CA HIS A 10 12.29 17.33 -11.19
C HIS A 10 10.92 16.67 -11.41
N ALA A 11 10.58 16.28 -12.64
CA ALA A 11 9.33 15.56 -12.93
C ALA A 11 9.25 14.19 -12.22
N LEU A 12 10.39 13.49 -12.07
CA LEU A 12 10.48 12.22 -11.34
C LEU A 12 10.32 12.38 -9.81
N ALA A 13 10.53 13.58 -9.25
CA ALA A 13 10.55 13.81 -7.80
C ALA A 13 9.21 14.32 -7.23
N SER A 14 8.28 14.84 -8.05
CA SER A 14 7.08 15.55 -7.57
C SER A 14 5.76 15.13 -8.19
N ALA A 15 5.76 14.37 -9.29
CA ALA A 15 4.54 13.91 -9.96
C ALA A 15 4.22 12.44 -9.64
N ARG A 16 2.95 12.05 -9.82
CA ARG A 16 2.62 10.62 -9.89
C ARG A 16 3.51 9.98 -10.97
N PRO A 17 4.14 8.82 -10.74
CA PRO A 17 5.10 8.23 -11.68
C PRO A 17 4.56 8.11 -13.12
N ASP A 18 3.25 7.92 -13.25
CA ASP A 18 2.54 7.86 -14.53
C ASP A 18 2.53 9.20 -15.30
N GLU A 19 2.37 10.31 -14.58
CA GLU A 19 2.38 11.66 -15.14
C GLU A 19 3.80 12.02 -15.57
N ALA A 20 4.80 11.68 -14.75
CA ALA A 20 6.22 11.86 -15.10
C ALA A 20 6.57 11.08 -16.38
N LEU A 21 6.15 9.81 -16.48
CA LEU A 21 6.41 9.01 -17.68
C LEU A 21 5.68 9.57 -18.91
N ARG A 22 4.46 10.10 -18.76
CA ARG A 22 3.75 10.77 -19.88
C ARG A 22 4.54 11.97 -20.41
N THR A 23 5.04 12.82 -19.52
CA THR A 23 5.90 13.96 -19.90
C THR A 23 7.18 13.49 -20.58
N VAL A 24 7.81 12.42 -20.10
CA VAL A 24 9.01 11.85 -20.75
C VAL A 24 8.69 11.35 -22.16
N VAL A 25 7.57 10.66 -22.35
CA VAL A 25 7.15 10.15 -23.68
C VAL A 25 6.91 11.30 -24.66
N GLU A 26 6.30 12.40 -24.21
CA GLU A 26 6.10 13.62 -25.01
C GLU A 26 7.45 14.24 -25.43
N LEU A 27 8.37 14.42 -24.48
CA LEU A 27 9.71 14.97 -24.75
C LEU A 27 10.52 14.09 -25.70
N VAL A 28 10.39 12.76 -25.61
CA VAL A 28 11.07 11.82 -26.51
C VAL A 28 10.48 11.92 -27.92
N ARG A 29 9.16 12.01 -28.06
CA ARG A 29 8.51 12.22 -29.36
C ARG A 29 9.02 13.50 -30.02
N GLU A 30 9.06 14.61 -29.28
CA GLU A 30 9.55 15.89 -29.77
C GLU A 30 11.03 15.83 -30.14
N GLY A 31 11.88 15.31 -29.23
CA GLY A 31 13.32 15.20 -29.43
C GLY A 31 13.72 14.27 -30.58
N LEU A 32 12.90 13.27 -30.89
CA LEU A 32 13.08 12.40 -32.05
C LEU A 32 12.46 12.94 -33.33
N SER A 33 11.61 13.98 -33.22
CA SER A 33 10.72 14.41 -34.29
C SER A 33 9.95 13.21 -34.87
N ALA A 34 9.38 12.41 -33.98
CA ALA A 34 8.65 11.20 -34.32
C ALA A 34 7.16 11.48 -34.55
N GLY A 35 6.54 10.75 -35.48
CA GLY A 35 5.08 10.76 -35.67
C GLY A 35 4.33 10.35 -34.40
N GLY A 36 4.87 9.35 -33.71
CA GLY A 36 4.46 8.99 -32.36
C GLY A 36 5.38 7.98 -31.68
N VAL A 37 5.19 7.86 -30.38
CA VAL A 37 5.97 7.02 -29.47
C VAL A 37 5.01 6.39 -28.47
N GLU A 38 5.20 5.11 -28.17
CA GLU A 38 4.51 4.40 -27.10
C GLU A 38 5.53 3.76 -26.16
N VAL A 39 5.29 3.88 -24.85
CA VAL A 39 6.00 3.14 -23.82
C VAL A 39 5.02 2.20 -23.12
N ALA A 40 5.33 0.91 -23.10
CA ALA A 40 4.57 -0.11 -22.41
C ALA A 40 5.35 -0.65 -21.22
N VAL A 41 4.78 -0.53 -20.00
CA VAL A 41 5.39 -0.90 -18.72
C VAL A 41 4.31 -1.47 -17.81
N ASN A 42 4.54 -2.65 -17.21
CA ASN A 42 3.58 -3.31 -16.29
C ASN A 42 2.14 -3.38 -16.83
N GLY A 43 1.96 -3.68 -18.12
CA GLY A 43 0.65 -3.77 -18.78
C GLY A 43 -0.04 -2.42 -19.04
N ARG A 44 0.62 -1.31 -18.69
CA ARG A 44 0.14 0.05 -18.94
C ARG A 44 0.86 0.63 -20.16
N ARG A 45 0.14 1.46 -20.91
CA ARG A 45 0.66 2.11 -22.12
C ARG A 45 0.61 3.63 -21.98
N PHE A 46 1.68 4.27 -22.40
CA PHE A 46 1.86 5.72 -22.41
C PHE A 46 2.19 6.13 -23.83
N VAL A 47 1.30 6.88 -24.47
CA VAL A 47 1.39 7.18 -25.91
C VAL A 47 1.46 8.69 -26.10
N ALA A 48 2.36 9.14 -26.97
CA ALA A 48 2.35 10.48 -27.53
C ALA A 48 2.32 10.39 -29.06
N GLY A 49 1.36 11.06 -29.70
CA GLY A 49 1.15 10.97 -31.14
C GLY A 49 0.64 9.61 -31.60
N ASP A 50 0.87 9.26 -32.86
CA ASP A 50 0.54 7.96 -33.43
C ASP A 50 1.82 7.17 -33.74
N PRO A 51 2.15 6.10 -33.00
CA PRO A 51 3.35 5.31 -33.23
C PRO A 51 3.24 4.43 -34.49
N TRP A 52 2.11 4.42 -35.20
CA TRP A 52 1.91 3.60 -36.38
C TRP A 52 2.30 4.30 -37.71
N PRO A 53 2.91 3.56 -38.67
CA PRO A 53 3.41 2.20 -38.53
C PRO A 53 4.65 2.15 -37.60
N VAL A 54 4.71 1.15 -36.71
CA VAL A 54 5.86 0.98 -35.82
C VAL A 54 7.08 0.60 -36.65
N VAL A 55 8.08 1.49 -36.71
CA VAL A 55 9.33 1.26 -37.45
C VAL A 55 10.45 0.74 -36.55
N ARG A 56 10.27 0.86 -35.23
CA ARG A 56 11.24 0.37 -34.25
C ARG A 56 10.56 0.00 -32.94
N GLU A 57 10.94 -1.14 -32.41
CA GLU A 57 10.68 -1.56 -31.04
C GLU A 57 12.03 -1.69 -30.32
N VAL A 58 12.11 -1.13 -29.11
CA VAL A 58 13.33 -1.14 -28.29
C VAL A 58 12.97 -1.63 -26.88
N PRO A 59 13.60 -2.70 -26.38
CA PRO A 59 13.42 -3.11 -25.00
C PRO A 59 13.99 -2.03 -24.07
N LEU A 60 13.24 -1.69 -23.04
CA LEU A 60 13.68 -0.79 -21.98
C LEU A 60 14.34 -1.65 -20.90
N VAL A 61 15.66 -1.53 -20.78
CA VAL A 61 16.46 -2.30 -19.83
C VAL A 61 17.05 -1.36 -18.79
N TRP A 62 16.77 -1.62 -17.52
CA TRP A 62 17.31 -0.91 -16.37
C TRP A 62 18.22 -1.85 -15.59
N HIS A 63 19.52 -1.54 -15.51
CA HIS A 63 20.55 -2.39 -14.86
C HIS A 63 20.44 -3.90 -15.19
N GLY A 64 20.23 -4.23 -16.47
CA GLY A 64 20.15 -5.62 -16.94
C GLY A 64 18.78 -6.28 -16.77
N GLN A 65 17.80 -5.61 -16.17
CA GLN A 65 16.43 -6.07 -16.09
C GLN A 65 15.55 -5.38 -17.14
N GLU A 66 14.81 -6.15 -17.92
CA GLU A 66 13.78 -5.58 -18.79
C GLU A 66 12.63 -5.04 -17.93
N VAL A 67 12.34 -3.75 -18.11
CA VAL A 67 11.28 -3.02 -17.37
C VAL A 67 10.08 -2.71 -18.25
N GLY A 68 10.22 -2.84 -19.57
CA GLY A 68 9.17 -2.56 -20.53
C GLY A 68 9.71 -2.44 -21.95
N ARG A 69 8.93 -1.82 -22.82
CA ARG A 69 9.27 -1.66 -24.25
C ARG A 69 8.83 -0.31 -24.78
N LEU A 70 9.62 0.22 -25.71
CA LEU A 70 9.42 1.48 -26.41
C LEU A 70 9.12 1.19 -27.88
N LEU A 71 7.95 1.60 -28.35
CA LEU A 71 7.56 1.57 -29.75
C LEU A 71 7.73 2.97 -30.34
N VAL A 72 8.32 3.07 -31.52
CA VAL A 72 8.59 4.34 -32.19
C VAL A 72 8.09 4.24 -33.62
N GLY A 73 7.21 5.18 -33.99
CA GLY A 73 6.79 5.41 -35.38
C GLY A 73 7.88 6.12 -36.20
N PRO A 74 7.62 6.53 -37.45
CA PRO A 74 8.62 7.20 -38.29
C PRO A 74 9.21 8.44 -37.59
N TYR A 75 10.55 8.59 -37.63
CA TYR A 75 11.28 9.65 -36.92
C TYR A 75 12.47 10.17 -37.71
N ALA A 76 12.79 11.47 -37.57
CA ALA A 76 13.81 12.15 -38.37
C ALA A 76 15.19 12.24 -37.67
N ALA A 77 15.25 12.22 -36.34
CA ALA A 77 16.48 12.46 -35.58
C ALA A 77 17.54 11.32 -35.69
N GLY A 78 17.18 10.20 -36.32
CA GLY A 78 18.09 9.09 -36.59
C GLY A 78 18.41 8.21 -35.38
N ARG A 79 19.01 7.03 -35.64
CA ARG A 79 19.17 5.96 -34.64
C ARG A 79 20.02 6.35 -33.42
N ARG A 80 21.00 7.25 -33.60
CA ARG A 80 21.87 7.69 -32.50
C ARG A 80 21.11 8.53 -31.47
N ALA A 81 20.21 9.40 -31.94
CA ALA A 81 19.34 10.17 -31.05
C ALA A 81 18.42 9.24 -30.27
N LEU A 82 17.79 8.26 -30.95
CA LEU A 82 16.98 7.23 -30.29
C LEU A 82 17.76 6.49 -29.20
N ALA A 83 18.96 5.99 -29.51
CA ALA A 83 19.80 5.31 -28.53
C ALA A 83 20.15 6.18 -27.31
N ALA A 84 20.28 7.50 -27.49
CA ALA A 84 20.56 8.43 -26.39
C ALA A 84 19.35 8.63 -25.46
N PHE A 85 18.11 8.50 -25.96
CA PHE A 85 16.90 8.64 -25.14
C PHE A 85 16.55 7.36 -24.36
N VAL A 86 16.90 6.18 -24.89
CA VAL A 86 16.51 4.88 -24.32
C VAL A 86 16.83 4.73 -22.82
N PRO A 87 18.02 5.09 -22.31
CA PRO A 87 18.32 4.99 -20.88
C PRO A 87 17.37 5.82 -20.00
N TYR A 88 17.04 7.05 -20.42
CA TYR A 88 16.13 7.93 -19.68
C TYR A 88 14.70 7.39 -19.66
N VAL A 89 14.25 6.79 -20.77
CA VAL A 89 12.94 6.13 -20.82
C VAL A 89 12.93 4.89 -19.93
N ALA A 90 14.03 4.12 -19.90
CA ALA A 90 14.16 2.96 -19.02
C ALA A 90 14.15 3.34 -17.54
N ASP A 91 14.81 4.44 -17.15
CA ASP A 91 14.76 4.98 -15.78
C ASP A 91 13.33 5.38 -15.36
N ALA A 92 12.63 6.12 -16.23
CA ALA A 92 11.25 6.53 -15.96
C ALA A 92 10.28 5.34 -15.90
N ALA A 93 10.46 4.36 -16.79
CA ALA A 93 9.72 3.11 -16.76
C ALA A 93 9.95 2.32 -15.47
N HIS A 94 11.20 2.25 -15.01
CA HIS A 94 11.55 1.58 -13.76
C HIS A 94 10.88 2.25 -12.54
N ALA A 95 10.84 3.58 -12.50
CA ALA A 95 10.16 4.32 -11.43
C ALA A 95 8.64 3.99 -11.38
N VAL A 96 7.98 3.88 -12.54
CA VAL A 96 6.57 3.45 -12.62
C VAL A 96 6.39 2.01 -12.12
N ARG A 97 7.31 1.11 -12.49
CA ARG A 97 7.29 -0.28 -12.01
C ARG A 97 7.40 -0.36 -10.49
N LEU A 98 8.41 0.32 -9.92
CA LEU A 98 8.65 0.35 -8.48
C LEU A 98 7.45 0.91 -7.70
N ALA A 99 6.82 1.96 -8.23
CA ALA A 99 5.64 2.54 -7.60
C ALA A 99 4.41 1.62 -7.66
N ALA A 100 4.28 0.81 -8.70
CA ALA A 100 3.24 -0.21 -8.78
C ALA A 100 3.48 -1.34 -7.77
N ASP A 101 4.72 -1.79 -7.62
CA ASP A 101 5.07 -2.87 -6.69
C ASP A 101 4.95 -2.46 -5.22
N LEU A 102 5.33 -1.21 -4.89
CA LEU A 102 5.10 -0.64 -3.57
C LEU A 102 3.62 -0.56 -3.24
N ARG A 103 2.76 -0.20 -4.21
CA ARG A 103 1.32 -0.12 -4.01
C ARG A 103 0.73 -1.48 -3.68
N ARG A 104 1.10 -2.53 -4.44
CA ARG A 104 0.67 -3.91 -4.18
C ARG A 104 1.09 -4.39 -2.80
N THR A 105 2.31 -4.06 -2.38
CA THR A 105 2.84 -4.46 -1.05
C THR A 105 2.07 -3.76 0.08
N LYS A 106 1.73 -2.47 -0.09
CA LYS A 106 0.91 -1.73 0.89
C LYS A 106 -0.51 -2.28 0.98
N GLU A 107 -1.14 -2.54 -0.16
CA GLU A 107 -2.49 -3.11 -0.21
C GLU A 107 -2.57 -4.46 0.52
N HIS A 108 -1.53 -5.29 0.41
CA HIS A 108 -1.46 -6.56 1.13
C HIS A 108 -1.23 -6.39 2.63
N ALA A 109 -0.39 -5.42 3.02
CA ALA A 109 -0.13 -5.12 4.43
C ALA A 109 -1.33 -4.47 5.14
N ASP A 110 -2.10 -3.65 4.44
CA ASP A 110 -3.32 -3.02 4.95
C ASP A 110 -4.42 -4.06 5.15
N ALA A 111 -4.56 -5.03 4.22
CA ALA A 111 -5.50 -6.14 4.37
C ALA A 111 -5.22 -7.02 5.61
N ILE A 112 -3.95 -7.27 5.93
CA ILE A 112 -3.56 -8.03 7.13
C ILE A 112 -3.86 -7.24 8.41
N ARG A 113 -3.59 -5.93 8.42
CA ARG A 113 -3.90 -5.06 9.58
C ARG A 113 -5.38 -4.94 9.88
N ASP A 114 -6.22 -4.88 8.84
CA ASP A 114 -7.67 -4.77 9.00
C ASP A 114 -8.29 -6.06 9.55
N GLU A 115 -7.74 -7.22 9.18
CA GLU A 115 -8.16 -8.53 9.71
C GLU A 115 -7.75 -8.70 11.17
N GLU A 116 -6.52 -8.34 11.53
CA GLU A 116 -6.05 -8.37 12.93
C GLU A 116 -6.86 -7.42 13.81
N ARG A 117 -7.20 -6.22 13.33
CA ARG A 117 -8.08 -5.30 14.08
C ARG A 117 -9.48 -5.88 14.29
N ARG A 118 -10.05 -6.55 13.28
CA ARG A 118 -11.35 -7.22 13.40
C ARG A 118 -11.32 -8.36 14.41
N ARG A 119 -10.31 -9.23 14.34
CA ARG A 119 -10.09 -10.31 15.31
C ARG A 119 -9.95 -9.79 16.73
N LEU A 120 -9.09 -8.78 16.93
CA LEU A 120 -8.92 -8.14 18.24
C LEU A 120 -10.22 -7.53 18.76
N CYS A 121 -10.99 -6.82 17.92
CA CYS A 121 -12.29 -6.29 18.31
C CYS A 121 -13.31 -7.38 18.68
N GLN A 122 -13.31 -8.49 17.95
CA GLN A 122 -14.21 -9.62 18.20
C GLN A 122 -13.81 -10.39 19.47
N ASP A 123 -12.52 -10.71 19.63
CA ASP A 123 -11.98 -11.34 20.83
C ASP A 123 -12.20 -10.47 22.08
N LEU A 124 -12.06 -9.14 21.95
CA LEU A 124 -12.40 -8.21 23.03
C LEU A 124 -13.90 -8.22 23.34
N HIS A 125 -14.76 -8.27 22.33
CA HIS A 125 -16.21 -8.25 22.54
C HIS A 125 -16.70 -9.53 23.21
N ASP A 126 -16.27 -10.68 22.73
CA ASP A 126 -16.71 -11.98 23.23
C ASP A 126 -16.17 -12.21 24.66
N ASN A 127 -14.86 -12.02 24.88
CA ASN A 127 -14.27 -12.28 26.20
C ASN A 127 -14.64 -11.23 27.26
N LEU A 128 -14.85 -9.96 26.90
CA LEU A 128 -15.28 -8.93 27.85
C LEU A 128 -16.80 -8.98 28.07
N GLY A 129 -17.58 -9.27 27.03
CA GLY A 129 -19.03 -9.42 27.11
C GLY A 129 -19.45 -10.61 27.97
N ASP A 130 -18.77 -11.75 27.81
CA ASP A 130 -19.01 -12.94 28.62
C ASP A 130 -18.62 -12.69 30.09
N ALA A 131 -17.44 -12.10 30.34
CA ALA A 131 -17.00 -11.80 31.69
C ALA A 131 -17.94 -10.80 32.41
N LEU A 132 -18.45 -9.78 31.72
CA LEU A 132 -19.41 -8.83 32.29
C LEU A 132 -20.77 -9.48 32.59
N SER A 133 -21.21 -10.42 31.75
CA SER A 133 -22.43 -11.19 31.95
C SER A 133 -22.32 -12.11 33.17
N GLU A 134 -21.19 -12.80 33.32
CA GLU A 134 -20.89 -13.62 34.51
C GLU A 134 -20.86 -12.78 35.79
N MET A 135 -20.23 -11.59 35.73
CA MET A 135 -20.20 -10.66 36.86
C MET A 135 -21.60 -10.17 37.24
N ALA A 136 -22.44 -9.83 36.26
CA ALA A 136 -23.82 -9.42 36.51
C ALA A 136 -24.64 -10.52 37.20
N ALA A 137 -24.50 -11.77 36.73
CA ALA A 137 -25.16 -12.93 37.35
C ALA A 137 -24.68 -13.19 38.78
N ALA A 138 -23.37 -13.04 39.06
CA ALA A 138 -22.81 -13.18 40.40
C ALA A 138 -23.33 -12.09 41.36
N ILE A 139 -23.50 -10.86 40.89
CA ILE A 139 -24.10 -9.76 41.65
C ILE A 139 -25.56 -10.07 42.01
N GLU A 140 -26.35 -10.57 41.06
CA GLU A 140 -27.74 -10.94 41.30
C GLU A 140 -27.85 -12.09 42.33
N ALA A 141 -27.01 -13.11 42.20
CA ALA A 141 -26.94 -14.22 43.15
C ALA A 141 -26.55 -13.76 44.56
N ALA A 142 -25.53 -12.90 44.68
CA ALA A 142 -25.12 -12.33 45.96
C ALA A 142 -26.27 -11.52 46.59
N ARG A 143 -26.93 -10.67 45.79
CA ARG A 143 -28.05 -9.83 46.23
C ARG A 143 -29.24 -10.66 46.72
N ALA A 144 -29.55 -11.78 46.06
CA ALA A 144 -30.57 -12.72 46.50
C ALA A 144 -30.20 -13.39 47.85
N GLY A 145 -28.91 -13.68 48.06
CA GLY A 145 -28.39 -14.30 49.28
C GLY A 145 -28.26 -13.38 50.50
N LEU A 146 -28.31 -12.06 50.34
CA LEU A 146 -28.07 -11.09 51.43
C LEU A 146 -29.02 -11.24 52.63
N ARG A 147 -30.24 -11.73 52.41
CA ARG A 147 -31.25 -11.89 53.47
C ARG A 147 -31.33 -13.30 54.06
N THR A 148 -30.90 -14.30 53.31
CA THR A 148 -31.06 -15.72 53.66
C THR A 148 -29.74 -16.37 54.08
N THR A 149 -28.65 -16.05 53.39
CA THR A 149 -27.32 -16.62 53.62
C THR A 149 -26.23 -15.55 53.46
N PRO A 150 -26.08 -14.63 54.45
CA PRO A 150 -25.17 -13.49 54.34
C PRO A 150 -23.70 -13.87 54.10
N ALA A 151 -23.22 -14.94 54.75
CA ALA A 151 -21.85 -15.42 54.57
C ALA A 151 -21.57 -15.97 53.16
N ALA A 152 -22.57 -16.55 52.50
CA ALA A 152 -22.45 -17.01 51.12
C ALA A 152 -22.49 -15.83 50.13
N ALA A 153 -23.31 -14.82 50.40
CA ALA A 153 -23.33 -13.58 49.64
C ALA A 153 -22.00 -12.82 49.74
N ASP A 154 -21.39 -12.77 50.92
CA ASP A 154 -20.10 -12.11 51.14
C ASP A 154 -18.96 -12.81 50.37
N ARG A 155 -18.96 -14.15 50.33
CA ARG A 155 -18.03 -14.93 49.48
C ARG A 155 -18.21 -14.64 47.99
N LEU A 156 -19.45 -14.62 47.49
CA LEU A 156 -19.72 -14.29 46.09
C LEU A 156 -19.23 -12.89 45.70
N LEU A 157 -19.33 -11.92 46.62
CA LEU A 157 -18.81 -10.56 46.39
C LEU A 157 -17.28 -10.50 46.41
N LEU A 158 -16.62 -11.31 47.24
CA LEU A 158 -15.16 -11.43 47.24
C LEU A 158 -14.65 -12.10 45.95
N ASP A 159 -15.30 -13.18 45.52
CA ASP A 159 -14.95 -13.88 44.27
C ASP A 159 -15.16 -12.97 43.06
N LEU A 160 -16.25 -12.19 43.06
CA LEU A 160 -16.51 -11.16 42.05
C LEU A 160 -15.41 -10.08 42.02
N ARG A 161 -14.99 -9.59 43.19
CA ARG A 161 -13.89 -8.60 43.32
C ARG A 161 -12.59 -9.14 42.70
N THR A 162 -12.23 -10.39 43.00
CA THR A 162 -11.04 -11.04 42.43
C THR A 162 -11.17 -11.27 40.91
N GLY A 163 -12.37 -11.62 40.43
CA GLY A 163 -12.67 -11.73 39.01
C GLY A 163 -12.49 -10.40 38.27
N MET A 164 -12.99 -9.30 38.85
CA MET A 164 -12.83 -7.94 38.31
C MET A 164 -11.35 -7.51 38.23
N ASP A 165 -10.56 -7.78 39.27
CA ASP A 165 -9.13 -7.46 39.29
C ASP A 165 -8.37 -8.22 38.19
N THR A 166 -8.75 -9.49 37.95
CA THR A 166 -8.17 -10.33 36.89
C THR A 166 -8.45 -9.77 35.49
N VAL A 167 -9.71 -9.37 35.22
CA VAL A 167 -10.09 -8.76 33.93
C VAL A 167 -9.40 -7.40 33.74
N SER A 168 -9.31 -6.58 34.79
CA SER A 168 -8.59 -5.30 34.75
C SER A 168 -7.09 -5.48 34.44
N SER A 169 -6.44 -6.50 34.99
CA SER A 169 -5.04 -6.81 34.69
C SER A 169 -4.85 -7.17 33.21
N ARG A 170 -5.72 -8.04 32.67
CA ARG A 170 -5.65 -8.46 31.26
C ARG A 170 -5.82 -7.31 30.28
N ILE A 171 -6.75 -6.38 30.54
CA ILE A 171 -6.91 -5.17 29.73
C ILE A 171 -5.62 -4.34 29.73
N ARG A 172 -4.98 -4.21 30.91
CA ARG A 172 -3.73 -3.46 31.06
C ARG A 172 -2.59 -4.10 30.26
N ASP A 173 -2.42 -5.41 30.37
CA ASP A 173 -1.39 -6.17 29.65
C ASP A 173 -1.56 -6.04 28.13
N LEU A 174 -2.81 -6.06 27.64
CA LEU A 174 -3.12 -5.87 26.22
C LEU A 174 -2.79 -4.45 25.74
N THR A 175 -3.00 -3.44 26.58
CA THR A 175 -2.72 -2.04 26.25
C THR A 175 -1.21 -1.75 26.22
N TYR A 176 -0.43 -2.41 27.08
CA TYR A 176 1.03 -2.29 27.09
C TYR A 176 1.72 -3.06 25.97
N GLY A 177 1.05 -4.05 25.36
CA GLY A 177 1.57 -4.78 24.20
C GLY A 177 1.47 -4.02 22.87
N LEU A 178 0.82 -2.86 22.83
CA LEU A 178 0.47 -2.10 21.62
C LEU A 178 1.09 -0.68 21.53
N CYS A 179 1.91 -0.27 22.51
CA CYS A 179 2.60 1.03 22.55
C CYS A 179 4.13 0.87 22.56
#